data_AF-A0A098LL40-F1
#
_entry.id   AF-A0A098LL40-F1
#
_cell.length_a   1.000
_cell.length_b   1.000
_cell.length_c   1.000
_cell.angle_alpha   90.00
_cell.angle_beta   90.00
_cell.angle_gamma   90.00
#
_symmetry.space_group_name_H-M   'P 1'
#
loop_
_entity.id
_entity.type
_entity.pdbx_description
1 polymer ?
#
loop_
_entity_poly.entity_id
_entity_poly.type
_entity_poly.pdbx_seq_one_letter_code
_entity_poly.pdbx_strand_id
1 'polypeptide(L)'
;MPKVHPKNTVEPAGKEILYINNQKVGEMDITPVHAYIFAYDEGIDVGRDQLTPVADKYKSPFKFTGKLNNITINYPQNNREAQEKSGE
;
A
#
# COMPACT_ATOMS: atom_id res chain seq x y z
N MET A 1 5.87 25.14 -10.56
CA MET A 1 5.89 23.67 -10.37
C MET A 1 5.64 23.03 -11.72
N PRO A 2 6.50 22.11 -12.20
CA PRO A 2 6.21 21.43 -13.45
C PRO A 2 5.00 20.51 -13.22
N LYS A 3 3.95 20.70 -14.02
CA LYS A 3 2.83 19.76 -14.09
C LYS A 3 3.34 18.47 -14.75
N VAL A 4 3.78 17.51 -13.95
CA VAL A 4 4.03 16.15 -14.43
C VAL A 4 2.67 15.58 -14.82
N HIS A 5 2.38 15.58 -16.11
CA HIS A 5 1.25 14.83 -16.62
C HIS A 5 1.62 13.35 -16.47
N PRO A 6 0.87 12.54 -15.71
CA PRO A 6 1.12 11.11 -15.69
C PRO A 6 1.01 10.62 -17.12
N LYS A 7 2.06 9.96 -17.63
CA LYS A 7 1.95 9.26 -18.91
C LYS A 7 0.80 8.27 -18.74
N ASN A 8 -0.22 8.37 -19.60
CA ASN A 8 -1.27 7.36 -19.72
C ASN A 8 -0.66 6.08 -20.31
N THR A 9 0.21 5.42 -19.55
CA THR A 9 0.71 4.08 -19.87
C THR A 9 -0.28 3.09 -19.29
N VAL A 10 -0.75 2.16 -20.12
CA VAL A 10 -1.61 1.04 -19.71
C VAL A 10 -0.84 0.01 -18.85
N GLU A 11 0.47 0.20 -18.69
CA GLU A 11 1.33 -0.70 -17.94
C GLU A 11 1.03 -0.65 -16.43
N PRO A 12 0.92 -1.81 -15.77
CA PRO A 12 0.79 -1.89 -14.33
C PRO A 12 1.94 -1.21 -13.60
N ALA A 13 1.62 -0.41 -12.58
CA ALA A 13 2.57 0.21 -11.67
C ALA A 13 2.98 -0.71 -10.49
N GLY A 14 2.39 -1.90 -10.40
CA GLY A 14 2.70 -2.90 -9.38
C GLY A 14 1.69 -4.04 -9.38
N LYS A 15 1.83 -4.96 -8.43
CA LYS A 15 0.93 -6.09 -8.23
C LYS A 15 0.66 -6.28 -6.75
N GLU A 16 -0.62 -6.41 -6.40
CA GLU A 16 -1.08 -6.73 -5.05
C GLU A 16 -1.49 -8.21 -5.00
N ILE A 17 -1.05 -8.94 -3.97
CA ILE A 17 -1.35 -10.37 -3.80
C ILE A 17 -1.72 -10.65 -2.35
N LEU A 18 -2.85 -11.32 -2.14
CA LEU A 18 -3.31 -11.75 -0.82
C LEU A 18 -3.10 -13.25 -0.63
N TYR A 19 -2.49 -13.61 0.49
CA TYR A 19 -2.31 -14.98 0.92
C TYR A 19 -3.03 -15.23 2.25
N ILE A 20 -3.69 -16.38 2.37
CA ILE A 20 -4.22 -16.90 3.64
C ILE A 20 -3.67 -18.32 3.80
N ASN A 21 -3.03 -18.61 4.93
CA ASN A 21 -2.38 -19.90 5.18
C ASN A 21 -1.44 -20.32 4.04
N ASN A 22 -0.61 -19.38 3.57
CA ASN A 22 0.32 -19.58 2.44
C ASN A 22 -0.33 -19.89 1.08
N GLN A 23 -1.66 -19.87 0.98
CA GLN A 23 -2.36 -20.04 -0.28
C GLN A 23 -2.72 -18.68 -0.89
N LYS A 24 -2.43 -18.49 -2.18
CA LYS A 24 -2.87 -17.30 -2.93
C LYS A 24 -4.39 -17.31 -3.06
N VAL A 25 -5.06 -16.30 -2.52
CA VAL A 25 -6.53 -16.18 -2.55
C VAL A 25 -7.04 -14.98 -3.36
N GLY A 26 -6.14 -14.07 -3.75
CA GLY A 26 -6.46 -12.92 -4.57
C GLY A 26 -5.21 -12.28 -5.16
N GLU A 27 -5.37 -11.66 -6.32
CA GLU A 27 -4.30 -10.96 -7.03
C GLU A 27 -4.92 -9.86 -7.90
N MET A 28 -4.31 -8.69 -7.92
CA MET A 28 -4.65 -7.63 -8.88
C MET A 28 -3.43 -6.82 -9.30
N ASP A 29 -3.49 -6.27 -10.51
CA ASP A 29 -2.51 -5.30 -10.99
C ASP A 29 -2.87 -3.90 -10.47
N ILE A 30 -1.87 -3.18 -9.96
CA ILE A 30 -1.99 -1.79 -9.54
C ILE A 30 -1.83 -0.93 -10.78
N THR A 31 -2.84 -0.15 -11.12
CA THR A 31 -2.77 0.80 -12.23
C THR A 31 -2.02 2.07 -11.80
N PRO A 32 -1.46 2.86 -12.74
CA PRO A 32 -0.82 4.13 -12.39
C PRO A 32 -1.72 5.09 -11.59
N VAL A 33 -3.04 5.07 -11.81
CA VAL A 33 -3.99 5.92 -11.06
C VAL A 33 -4.20 5.44 -9.62
N HIS A 34 -3.95 4.17 -9.31
CA HIS A 34 -4.01 3.61 -7.96
C HIS A 34 -2.67 3.66 -7.23
N ALA A 35 -1.56 3.93 -7.93
CA ALA A 35 -0.20 3.89 -7.40
C ALA A 35 0.25 5.22 -6.75
N TYR A 36 -0.65 5.94 -6.09
CA TYR A 36 -0.33 7.17 -5.38
C TYR A 36 -0.44 6.96 -3.87
N ILE A 37 0.68 7.13 -3.17
CA ILE A 37 0.69 7.22 -1.71
C ILE A 37 0.61 8.71 -1.37
N PHE A 38 -0.53 9.12 -0.81
CA PHE A 38 -0.63 10.44 -0.19
C PHE A 38 0.03 10.35 1.18
N ALA A 39 1.14 11.07 1.37
CA ALA A 39 1.69 11.29 2.69
C ALA A 39 0.75 12.23 3.46
N TYR A 40 -0.32 11.67 4.02
CA TYR A 40 -1.08 12.30 5.08
C TYR A 40 -0.35 12.07 6.42
N ASP A 41 -0.68 12.80 7.48
CA ASP A 41 -0.09 12.60 8.81
C ASP A 41 -0.46 11.26 9.48
N GLU A 42 -0.96 10.31 8.69
CA GLU A 42 -1.53 9.06 9.13
C GLU A 42 -0.46 7.96 9.20
N GLY A 43 -0.56 7.18 10.28
CA GLY A 43 0.26 5.99 10.49
C GLY A 43 -0.40 4.72 9.95
N ILE A 44 0.09 3.57 10.41
CA ILE A 44 -0.51 2.27 10.15
C ILE A 44 -1.30 1.83 11.38
N ASP A 45 -2.59 1.57 11.21
CA ASP A 45 -3.44 0.99 12.25
C ASP A 45 -3.41 -0.54 12.21
N VAL A 46 -3.36 -1.16 13.38
CA VAL A 46 -3.39 -2.62 13.54
C VAL A 46 -4.50 -3.00 14.53
N GLY A 47 -5.42 -3.86 14.09
CA GLY A 47 -6.45 -4.44 14.95
C GLY A 47 -7.60 -3.50 15.31
N ARG A 48 -7.57 -2.24 14.89
CA ARG A 48 -8.69 -1.29 14.96
C ARG A 48 -8.40 -0.13 14.02
N ASP A 49 -9.31 0.11 13.08
CA ASP A 49 -9.34 1.36 12.30
C ASP A 49 -9.92 2.48 13.18
N GLN A 50 -9.21 3.61 13.26
CA GLN A 50 -9.63 4.78 14.04
C GLN A 50 -10.41 5.81 13.22
N LEU A 51 -10.42 5.69 11.88
CA LEU A 51 -10.88 6.73 10.98
C LEU A 51 -11.92 6.18 9.98
N THR A 52 -11.61 6.28 8.69
CA THR A 52 -12.57 6.13 7.60
C THR A 52 -12.56 4.68 7.09
N PRO A 53 -13.69 3.97 7.19
CA PRO A 53 -13.76 2.58 6.77
C PRO A 53 -13.49 2.43 5.27
N VAL A 54 -12.63 1.48 4.90
CA VAL A 54 -12.22 1.24 3.50
C VAL A 54 -13.28 0.52 2.63
N ALA A 55 -14.40 0.07 3.23
CA ALA A 55 -15.48 -0.59 2.51
C ALA A 55 -16.81 -0.51 3.27
N ASP A 56 -17.95 -0.50 2.57
CA ASP A 56 -19.31 -0.43 3.17
C ASP A 56 -19.61 -1.56 4.16
N LYS A 57 -19.00 -2.73 3.92
CA LYS A 57 -19.10 -3.92 4.76
C LYS A 57 -18.30 -3.80 6.06
N TYR A 58 -17.34 -2.89 6.13
CA TYR A 58 -16.54 -2.64 7.31
C TYR A 58 -17.24 -1.56 8.15
N LYS A 59 -17.59 -1.89 9.40
CA LYS A 59 -18.26 -0.96 10.32
C LYS A 59 -17.24 -0.44 11.34
N SER A 60 -16.80 0.80 11.14
CA SER A 60 -15.88 1.47 12.06
C SER A 60 -16.62 1.99 13.31
N PRO A 61 -16.04 1.87 14.52
CA PRO A 61 -14.78 1.17 14.81
C PRO A 61 -14.98 -0.35 14.89
N PHE A 62 -14.15 -1.12 14.20
CA PHE A 62 -14.10 -2.58 14.34
C PHE A 62 -12.85 -2.98 15.13
N LYS A 63 -13.03 -3.24 16.42
CA LYS A 63 -11.94 -3.71 17.29
C LYS A 63 -11.79 -5.23 17.15
N PHE A 64 -10.64 -5.67 16.66
CA PHE A 64 -10.24 -7.06 16.66
C PHE A 64 -10.12 -7.58 18.10
N THR A 65 -10.70 -8.74 18.38
CA THR A 65 -10.77 -9.34 19.73
C THR A 65 -9.89 -10.59 19.89
N GLY A 66 -9.24 -11.04 18.82
CA GLY A 66 -8.30 -12.15 18.87
C GLY A 66 -6.89 -11.74 19.30
N LYS A 67 -5.92 -12.66 19.15
CA LYS A 67 -4.50 -12.43 19.40
C LYS A 67 -3.71 -12.41 18.10
N LEU A 68 -2.98 -11.33 17.86
CA LEU A 68 -1.96 -11.25 16.80
C LEU A 68 -0.60 -11.60 17.42
N ASN A 69 0.05 -12.65 16.93
CA ASN A 69 1.34 -13.10 17.48
C ASN A 69 2.54 -12.39 16.84
N ASN A 70 2.48 -12.15 15.53
CA ASN A 70 3.54 -11.48 14.79
C ASN A 70 2.94 -10.63 13.67
N ILE A 71 3.50 -9.45 13.46
CA ILE A 71 3.16 -8.52 12.39
C ILE A 71 4.47 -8.00 11.85
N THR A 72 4.66 -8.14 10.54
CA THR A 72 5.91 -7.78 9.88
C THR A 72 5.59 -6.93 8.67
N ILE A 73 6.18 -5.74 8.61
CA ILE A 73 6.14 -4.86 7.45
C ILE A 73 7.53 -4.89 6.84
N ASN A 74 7.65 -5.56 5.71
CA ASN A 74 8.90 -5.63 4.97
C ASN A 74 8.87 -4.60 3.85
N TYR A 75 9.66 -3.55 4.00
CA TYR A 75 9.90 -2.58 2.94
C TYR A 75 11.36 -2.71 2.49
N PRO A 76 11.63 -3.07 1.22
CA PRO A 76 13.00 -3.08 0.73
C PRO A 76 13.54 -1.64 0.79
N GLN A 77 14.69 -1.46 1.44
CA GLN A 77 15.41 -0.19 1.34
C GLN A 77 15.85 -0.03 -0.11
N ASN A 78 15.18 0.84 -0.85
CA ASN A 78 15.74 1.32 -2.10
C ASN A 78 16.97 2.15 -1.71
N ASN A 79 18.18 1.68 -2.04
CA ASN A 79 19.41 2.44 -1.88
C ASN A 79 19.26 3.77 -2.64
N ARG A 80 18.85 4.84 -1.93
CA ARG A 80 18.69 6.20 -2.48
C ARG A 80 19.98 6.70 -3.15
N GLU A 81 21.13 6.14 -2.77
CA GLU A 81 22.45 6.43 -3.34
C GLU A 81 22.59 6.08 -4.83
N ALA A 82 21.78 5.17 -5.38
CA ALA A 82 21.88 4.76 -6.78
C ALA A 82 21.14 5.69 -7.77
N GLN A 83 20.22 6.54 -7.28
CA GLN A 83 19.43 7.44 -8.12
C GLN A 83 20.00 8.86 -8.18
N GLU A 84 20.87 9.25 -7.26
CA GLU A 84 21.57 10.55 -7.29
C GLU A 84 22.84 10.52 -8.17
N LYS A 85 23.41 9.34 -8.47
CA LYS A 85 24.63 9.20 -9.30
C LYS A 85 24.42 9.02 -10.81
N SER A 86 23.19 9.07 -11.30
CA SER A 86 22.89 9.03 -12.75
C SER A 86 22.41 10.38 -13.30
N GLY A 87 22.45 11.43 -12.47
CA GLY A 87 22.00 12.79 -12.78
C GLY A 87 23.12 13.83 -12.83
N GLU A 88 24.36 13.43 -13.13
CA GLU A 88 25.46 14.36 -13.45
C GLU A 88 26.23 13.89 -14.70
#